data_AF-A0A9W7L8L6-F1
#
_entry.id   AF-A0A9W7L8L6-F1
#
_cell.length_a   1.000
_cell.length_b   1.000
_cell.length_c   1.000
_cell.angle_alpha   90.00
_cell.angle_beta   90.00
_cell.angle_gamma   90.00
#
_symmetry.space_group_name_H-M   'P 1'
#
loop_
_entity.id
_entity.type
_entity.pdbx_description
1 polymer ?
#
loop_
_entity_poly.entity_id
_entity_poly.type
_entity_poly.pdbx_seq_one_letter_code
_entity_poly.pdbx_strand_id
1 'polypeptide(L)'
;MGLEDELKSDCLSISDSHTNIYASSVSHGYQVGATVFTSMSKSGSTPLRIFLPAFPNNAGELEKLADLLCTNWEALGGVDCAVRHWPETPASCLEINWSFRTPDMSLYTRESEETVKGQVEDTELYVDQTLATLGLCPFTKSMSRSALGLESVGVQPGPVVIRHSGDIKASPETTPATVLASLYWEGVTELIEKPETEAATFLLVAPTEKYGDFKSFFTDCDTFIEKTNFLAPGAMGRVWFHPNYRLSEVGYQSGGHAPPLSEVDSLMDLYIESHPGAKRPGREDTERAHDITRWTPWPTINLLRPKQLEKAKENDKKENRAKVYPRNVVRILEAEEKGELEELIKCPFGFKGNKNAH
;
A
#
# COMPACT_ATOMS: atom_id res chain seq x y z
N MET A 1 15.33 21.93 34.42
CA MET A 1 14.82 20.81 33.62
C MET A 1 15.54 20.86 32.27
N GLY A 2 15.61 19.77 31.51
CA GLY A 2 15.98 19.91 30.10
C GLY A 2 14.85 20.61 29.33
N LEU A 3 15.15 21.25 28.19
CA LEU A 3 14.13 21.84 27.29
C LEU A 3 13.02 20.83 26.91
N GLU A 4 13.36 19.55 26.83
CA GLU A 4 12.43 18.44 26.61
C GLU A 4 11.47 18.22 27.79
N ASP A 5 11.95 18.31 29.03
CA ASP A 5 11.10 18.16 30.21
C ASP A 5 10.18 19.37 30.38
N GLU A 6 10.65 20.58 30.05
CA GLU A 6 9.84 21.80 30.04
C GLU A 6 8.76 21.74 28.98
N LEU A 7 9.11 21.34 27.75
CA LEU A 7 8.12 21.15 26.68
C LEU A 7 7.08 20.09 27.09
N LYS A 8 7.51 18.95 27.64
CA LYS A 8 6.60 17.90 28.10
C LYS A 8 5.69 18.39 29.23
N SER A 9 6.23 19.16 30.18
CA SER A 9 5.46 19.77 31.27
C SER A 9 4.42 20.75 30.75
N ASP A 10 4.82 21.63 29.83
CA ASP A 10 3.93 22.60 29.20
C ASP A 10 2.84 21.87 28.40
N CYS A 11 3.17 20.83 27.65
CA CYS A 11 2.20 20.02 26.93
C CYS A 11 1.18 19.34 27.85
N LEU A 12 1.63 18.79 28.98
CA LEU A 12 0.74 18.16 29.98
C LEU A 12 -0.15 19.18 30.69
N SER A 13 0.23 20.47 30.69
CA SER A 13 -0.58 21.55 31.28
C SER A 13 -1.69 22.05 30.33
N ILE A 14 -1.61 21.75 29.02
CA ILE A 14 -2.56 22.23 28.01
C ILE A 14 -3.74 21.26 27.89
N SER A 15 -4.82 21.56 28.62
CA SER A 15 -6.21 21.05 28.50
C SER A 15 -6.43 19.53 28.44
N ASP A 16 -7.27 19.03 29.35
CA ASP A 16 -7.70 17.63 29.46
C ASP A 16 -8.49 17.07 28.26
N SER A 17 -8.88 17.89 27.28
CA SER A 17 -9.74 17.44 26.16
C SER A 17 -8.99 16.77 25.01
N HIS A 18 -7.64 16.83 25.00
CA HIS A 18 -6.81 16.26 23.94
C HIS A 18 -6.02 15.08 24.47
N THR A 19 -5.89 14.04 23.64
CA THR A 19 -4.86 13.02 23.84
C THR A 19 -3.53 13.59 23.35
N ASN A 20 -2.61 13.82 24.29
CA ASN A 20 -1.27 14.33 24.00
C ASN A 20 -0.30 13.16 23.76
N ILE A 21 0.35 13.16 22.60
CA ILE A 21 1.34 12.15 22.18
C ILE A 21 2.69 12.82 22.05
N TYR A 22 3.66 12.33 22.83
CA TYR A 22 5.01 12.86 22.84
C TYR A 22 5.96 11.89 22.13
N ALA A 23 6.30 12.18 20.87
CA ALA A 23 7.01 11.28 19.98
C ALA A 23 8.50 11.67 19.86
N SER A 24 9.23 11.58 20.97
CA SER A 24 10.62 12.06 21.08
C SER A 24 11.64 11.28 20.25
N SER A 25 11.33 10.05 19.85
CA SER A 25 12.19 9.23 19.00
C SER A 25 11.95 9.41 17.50
N VAL A 26 10.89 10.13 17.10
CA VAL A 26 10.51 10.32 15.70
C VAL A 26 11.42 11.35 15.05
N SER A 27 12.28 10.89 14.16
CA SER A 27 13.31 11.70 13.49
C SER A 27 13.24 11.64 11.98
N HIS A 28 12.45 10.72 11.42
CA HIS A 28 12.27 10.55 9.97
C HIS A 28 10.79 10.66 9.58
N GLY A 29 10.51 11.15 8.37
CA GLY A 29 9.13 11.37 7.94
C GLY A 29 8.28 10.09 7.85
N TYR A 30 8.87 8.93 7.56
CA TYR A 30 8.11 7.67 7.59
C TYR A 30 7.62 7.32 9.02
N GLN A 31 8.42 7.64 10.04
CA GLN A 31 8.05 7.48 11.44
C GLN A 31 6.96 8.49 11.85
N VAL A 32 6.98 9.70 11.26
CA VAL A 32 5.88 10.67 11.39
C VAL A 32 4.59 10.07 10.85
N GLY A 33 4.61 9.53 9.62
CA GLY A 33 3.45 8.87 9.03
C GLY A 33 2.88 7.78 9.94
N ALA A 34 3.71 6.85 10.41
CA ALA A 34 3.26 5.78 11.30
C ALA A 34 2.70 6.34 12.60
N THR A 35 3.42 7.26 13.25
CA THR A 35 2.97 7.85 14.52
C THR A 35 1.62 8.54 14.38
N VAL A 36 1.43 9.34 13.33
CA VAL A 36 0.18 10.07 13.09
C VAL A 36 -0.99 9.12 12.84
N PHE A 37 -0.87 8.20 11.88
CA PHE A 37 -1.99 7.34 11.50
C PHE A 37 -2.30 6.26 12.53
N THR A 38 -1.28 5.71 13.19
CA THR A 38 -1.50 4.81 14.33
C THR A 38 -2.23 5.53 15.46
N SER A 39 -1.87 6.78 15.73
CA SER A 39 -2.53 7.58 16.77
C SER A 39 -3.98 7.90 16.42
N MET A 40 -4.23 8.37 15.20
CA MET A 40 -5.60 8.62 14.70
C MET A 40 -6.45 7.35 14.74
N SER A 41 -5.88 6.21 14.35
CA SER A 41 -6.62 4.94 14.37
C SER A 41 -6.97 4.49 15.79
N LYS A 42 -6.18 4.84 16.81
CA LYS A 42 -6.42 4.47 18.20
C LYS A 42 -7.30 5.46 18.96
N SER A 43 -7.26 6.74 18.62
CA SER A 43 -7.96 7.80 19.35
C SER A 43 -9.44 7.90 19.02
N GLY A 44 -9.89 7.31 17.91
CA GLY A 44 -11.24 7.52 17.40
C GLY A 44 -11.47 9.01 17.14
N SER A 45 -12.57 9.55 17.65
CA SER A 45 -12.91 10.97 17.49
C SER A 45 -12.32 11.89 18.58
N THR A 46 -11.41 11.38 19.41
CA THR A 46 -10.77 12.17 20.47
C THR A 46 -9.69 13.09 19.89
N PRO A 47 -9.77 14.42 20.11
CA PRO A 47 -8.74 15.38 19.68
C PRO A 47 -7.31 14.94 20.04
N LEU A 48 -6.36 15.11 19.12
CA LEU A 48 -4.96 14.70 19.28
C LEU A 48 -4.04 15.90 19.21
N ARG A 49 -2.95 15.84 19.98
CA ARG A 49 -1.77 16.66 19.78
C ARG A 49 -0.55 15.77 19.70
N ILE A 50 0.16 15.80 18.58
CA ILE A 50 1.33 14.97 18.34
C ILE A 50 2.56 15.86 18.30
N PHE A 51 3.36 15.79 19.35
CA PHE A 51 4.58 16.56 19.51
C PHE A 51 5.77 15.78 18.95
N LEU A 52 6.54 16.43 18.08
CA LEU A 52 7.64 15.84 17.32
C LEU A 52 8.93 16.65 17.54
N PRO A 53 9.55 16.56 18.73
CA PRO A 53 10.70 17.40 19.09
C PRO A 53 12.00 17.02 18.37
N ALA A 54 12.12 15.78 17.89
CA ALA A 54 13.29 15.29 17.16
C ALA A 54 13.12 15.37 15.63
N PHE A 55 11.94 15.76 15.15
CA PHE A 55 11.66 15.85 13.72
C PHE A 55 11.90 17.29 13.24
N PRO A 56 12.88 17.52 12.35
CA PRO A 56 13.31 18.87 12.07
C PRO A 56 12.35 19.69 11.17
N ASN A 57 11.27 19.09 10.63
CA ASN A 57 10.24 19.71 9.77
C ASN A 57 10.75 20.76 8.74
N ASN A 58 11.97 20.61 8.24
CA ASN A 58 12.67 21.67 7.50
C ASN A 58 12.02 22.03 6.16
N ALA A 59 11.18 21.15 5.61
CA ALA A 59 10.56 21.31 4.29
C ALA A 59 9.04 21.54 4.35
N GLY A 60 8.53 21.90 5.54
CA GLY A 60 7.09 22.08 5.78
C GLY A 60 6.30 20.78 5.56
N GLU A 61 6.87 19.65 5.95
CA GLU A 61 6.27 18.32 5.72
C GLU A 61 5.02 18.13 6.60
N LEU A 62 5.02 18.67 7.81
CA LEU A 62 3.86 18.62 8.69
C LEU A 62 2.71 19.50 8.18
N GLU A 63 3.01 20.64 7.58
CA GLU A 63 2.02 21.54 6.97
C GLU A 63 1.41 20.88 5.75
N LYS A 64 2.24 20.27 4.89
CA LYS A 64 1.75 19.45 3.77
C LYS A 64 0.89 18.29 4.23
N LEU A 65 1.26 17.64 5.34
CA LEU A 65 0.48 16.56 5.93
C LEU A 65 -0.86 17.08 6.47
N ALA A 66 -0.86 18.17 7.22
CA ALA A 66 -2.07 18.81 7.74
C ALA A 66 -3.02 19.20 6.61
N ASP A 67 -2.51 19.86 5.56
CA ASP A 67 -3.29 20.22 4.37
C ASP A 67 -3.89 18.99 3.68
N LEU A 68 -3.13 17.90 3.59
CA LEU A 68 -3.60 16.66 2.99
C LEU A 68 -4.68 15.98 3.84
N LEU A 69 -4.55 16.00 5.18
CA LEU A 69 -5.56 15.49 6.10
C LEU A 69 -6.85 16.32 6.00
N CYS A 70 -6.74 17.65 6.00
CA CYS A 70 -7.87 18.56 5.81
C CYS A 70 -8.53 18.40 4.43
N THR A 71 -7.77 18.12 3.37
CA THR A 71 -8.32 17.90 2.03
C THR A 71 -9.08 16.58 1.94
N ASN A 72 -8.68 15.57 2.71
CA ASN A 72 -9.31 14.25 2.75
C ASN A 72 -10.19 14.05 4.01
N TRP A 73 -10.63 15.15 4.61
CA TRP A 73 -11.30 15.15 5.91
C TRP A 73 -12.54 14.25 5.96
N GLU A 74 -13.32 14.16 4.88
CA GLU A 74 -14.53 13.31 4.80
C GLU A 74 -14.17 11.82 4.91
N ALA A 75 -13.18 11.36 4.15
CA ALA A 75 -12.72 9.98 4.17
C ALA A 75 -12.10 9.59 5.53
N LEU A 76 -11.52 10.57 6.22
CA LEU A 76 -10.88 10.41 7.53
C LEU A 76 -11.82 10.63 8.71
N GLY A 77 -13.08 11.00 8.46
CA GLY A 77 -14.10 11.10 9.50
C GLY A 77 -14.20 12.45 10.19
N GLY A 78 -14.16 13.55 9.42
CA GLY A 78 -14.40 14.86 10.00
C GLY A 78 -13.13 15.62 10.40
N VAL A 79 -11.95 15.26 9.89
CA VAL A 79 -10.67 15.73 10.45
C VAL A 79 -10.35 17.19 10.07
N ASP A 80 -9.97 17.98 11.06
CA ASP A 80 -9.37 19.31 10.92
C ASP A 80 -7.98 19.32 11.57
N CYS A 81 -6.99 19.86 10.87
CA CYS A 81 -5.60 19.81 11.28
C CYS A 81 -4.95 21.19 11.29
N ALA A 82 -4.09 21.41 12.29
CA ALA A 82 -3.25 22.59 12.38
C ALA A 82 -1.84 22.20 12.83
N VAL A 83 -0.83 22.93 12.36
CA VAL A 83 0.54 22.79 12.82
C VAL A 83 0.92 23.97 13.68
N ARG A 84 1.56 23.71 14.81
CA ARG A 84 2.15 24.73 15.68
C ARG A 84 3.64 24.46 15.84
N HIS A 85 4.43 25.53 15.84
CA HIS A 85 5.88 25.46 16.05
C HIS A 85 6.26 26.21 17.30
N TRP A 86 7.22 25.66 18.04
CA TRP A 86 7.86 26.33 19.16
C TRP A 86 9.27 26.72 18.71
N PRO A 87 9.54 28.02 18.45
CA PRO A 87 10.87 28.44 17.99
C PRO A 87 11.94 28.33 19.09
N GLU A 88 11.53 28.37 20.36
CA GLU A 88 12.44 28.30 21.53
C GLU A 88 12.89 26.86 21.85
N THR A 89 12.03 25.88 21.53
CA THR A 89 12.33 24.45 21.60
C THR A 89 11.99 23.87 20.24
N PRO A 90 12.96 23.59 19.34
CA PRO A 90 12.72 23.34 17.90
C PRO A 90 11.89 22.07 17.66
N ALA A 91 10.60 22.19 17.95
CA ALA A 91 9.62 21.16 18.04
C ALA A 91 8.37 21.65 17.31
N SER A 92 7.75 20.72 16.60
CA SER A 92 6.48 20.96 15.94
C SER A 92 5.41 20.08 16.57
N CYS A 93 4.19 20.59 16.62
CA CYS A 93 3.01 19.85 17.02
C CYS A 93 2.03 19.80 15.87
N LEU A 94 1.57 18.60 15.53
CA LEU A 94 0.39 18.42 14.70
C LEU A 94 -0.84 18.27 15.61
N GLU A 95 -1.73 19.25 15.55
CA GLU A 95 -3.03 19.20 16.22
C GLU A 95 -4.06 18.63 15.24
N ILE A 96 -4.84 17.65 15.70
CA ILE A 96 -5.89 16.99 14.93
C ILE A 96 -7.17 17.10 15.76
N ASN A 97 -8.23 17.63 15.16
CA ASN A 97 -9.54 17.77 15.76
C ASN A 97 -10.58 17.07 14.87
N TRP A 98 -11.70 16.68 15.46
CA TRP A 98 -12.78 16.00 14.77
C TRP A 98 -14.04 16.86 14.77
N SER A 99 -14.65 16.99 13.60
CA SER A 99 -15.95 17.62 13.41
C SER A 99 -17.04 16.56 13.56
N PHE A 100 -17.86 16.66 14.61
CA PHE A 100 -19.03 15.80 14.89
C PHE A 100 -20.18 15.92 13.85
N ARG A 101 -19.94 16.54 12.69
CA ARG A 101 -20.98 16.87 11.70
C ARG A 101 -21.11 15.89 10.56
N THR A 102 -20.49 14.70 10.59
CA THR A 102 -20.60 13.69 9.53
C THR A 102 -21.61 12.61 9.92
N PRO A 103 -22.89 12.69 9.51
CA PRO A 103 -23.93 11.77 9.98
C PRO A 103 -23.91 10.43 9.24
N ASP A 104 -23.08 10.28 8.21
CA ASP A 104 -23.12 9.15 7.28
C ASP A 104 -21.70 8.71 6.88
N MET A 105 -20.93 8.25 7.87
CA MET A 105 -19.59 7.70 7.64
C MET A 105 -19.55 6.22 7.98
N SER A 106 -19.01 5.43 7.06
CA SER A 106 -18.64 4.03 7.33
C SER A 106 -17.53 4.02 8.39
N LEU A 107 -17.86 3.45 9.54
CA LEU A 107 -16.89 3.12 10.57
C LEU A 107 -16.29 1.75 10.29
N TYR A 108 -15.04 1.58 10.70
CA TYR A 108 -14.33 0.33 10.54
C TYR A 108 -14.88 -0.72 11.51
N THR A 109 -15.45 -1.77 10.95
CA THR A 109 -15.73 -3.01 11.68
C THR A 109 -14.54 -3.94 11.53
N ARG A 110 -13.81 -4.17 12.62
CA ARG A 110 -12.68 -5.11 12.62
C ARG A 110 -13.17 -6.49 12.20
N GLU A 111 -12.49 -7.10 11.23
CA GLU A 111 -12.80 -8.46 10.81
C GLU A 111 -12.58 -9.46 11.96
N SER A 112 -13.36 -10.55 11.98
CA SER A 112 -13.18 -11.60 13.00
C SER A 112 -11.81 -12.27 12.85
N GLU A 113 -11.26 -12.82 13.93
CA GLU A 113 -9.96 -13.52 13.90
C GLU A 113 -9.93 -14.66 12.86
N GLU A 114 -11.06 -15.37 12.69
CA GLU A 114 -11.20 -16.40 11.66
C GLU A 114 -11.14 -15.82 10.25
N THR A 115 -11.80 -14.69 10.01
CA THR A 115 -11.78 -13.99 8.71
C THR A 115 -10.37 -13.49 8.39
N VAL A 116 -9.71 -12.83 9.35
CA VAL A 116 -8.33 -12.36 9.23
C VAL A 116 -7.40 -13.52 8.90
N LYS A 117 -7.50 -14.62 9.63
CA LYS A 117 -6.67 -15.81 9.41
C LYS A 117 -6.88 -16.37 8.01
N GLY A 118 -8.13 -16.55 7.58
CA GLY A 118 -8.43 -17.05 6.23
C GLY A 118 -7.90 -16.13 5.14
N GLN A 119 -8.00 -14.81 5.33
CA GLN A 119 -7.49 -13.82 4.37
C GLN A 119 -5.97 -13.85 4.24
N VAL A 120 -5.26 -14.03 5.35
CA VAL A 120 -3.81 -14.24 5.36
C VAL A 120 -3.45 -15.54 4.64
N GLU A 121 -4.09 -16.66 4.99
CA GLU A 121 -3.86 -17.97 4.36
C GLU A 121 -4.11 -17.94 2.85
N ASP A 122 -5.18 -17.31 2.40
CA ASP A 122 -5.47 -17.13 0.97
C ASP A 122 -4.38 -16.31 0.27
N THR A 123 -3.86 -15.28 0.93
CA THR A 123 -2.80 -14.42 0.38
C THR A 123 -1.45 -15.15 0.33
N GLU A 124 -1.14 -16.01 1.32
CA GLU A 124 0.03 -16.89 1.33
C GLU A 124 -0.04 -17.90 0.17
N LEU A 125 -1.20 -18.55 0.00
CA LEU A 125 -1.45 -19.47 -1.10
C LEU A 125 -1.32 -18.76 -2.45
N TYR A 126 -1.81 -17.53 -2.58
CA TYR A 126 -1.62 -16.75 -3.79
C TYR A 126 -0.14 -16.52 -4.14
N VAL A 127 0.71 -16.23 -3.15
CA VAL A 127 2.14 -16.04 -3.40
C VAL A 127 2.80 -17.35 -3.85
N ASP A 128 2.54 -18.44 -3.15
CA ASP A 128 3.17 -19.74 -3.42
C ASP A 128 2.59 -20.45 -4.65
N GLN A 129 1.29 -20.32 -4.90
CA GLN A 129 0.61 -21.05 -5.96
C GLN A 129 0.44 -20.18 -7.19
N THR A 130 -0.04 -18.94 -7.08
CA THR A 130 -0.27 -18.09 -8.25
C THR A 130 1.04 -17.44 -8.72
N LEU A 131 1.67 -16.61 -7.88
CA LEU A 131 2.81 -15.80 -8.31
C LEU A 131 4.01 -16.65 -8.69
N ALA A 132 4.29 -17.70 -7.93
CA ALA A 132 5.43 -18.56 -8.15
C ALA A 132 5.21 -19.57 -9.29
N THR A 133 4.07 -20.29 -9.34
CA THR A 133 3.81 -21.31 -10.38
C THR A 133 3.66 -20.69 -11.76
N LEU A 134 2.87 -19.61 -11.86
CA LEU A 134 2.77 -18.85 -13.11
C LEU A 134 4.03 -17.99 -13.36
N GLY A 135 4.88 -17.82 -12.34
CA GLY A 135 6.09 -17.02 -12.41
C GLY A 135 5.84 -15.58 -12.87
N LEU A 136 4.73 -14.99 -12.41
CA LEU A 136 4.32 -13.63 -12.78
C LEU A 136 5.31 -12.59 -12.23
N CYS A 137 5.84 -12.83 -11.01
CA CYS A 137 6.92 -12.04 -10.47
C CYS A 137 8.26 -12.76 -10.72
N PRO A 138 9.23 -12.16 -11.45
CA PRO A 138 10.54 -12.78 -11.64
C PRO A 138 11.37 -12.85 -10.35
N PHE A 139 11.05 -12.03 -9.36
CA PHE A 139 11.83 -11.87 -8.12
C PHE A 139 11.25 -12.66 -6.93
N THR A 140 10.06 -13.25 -7.06
CA THR A 140 9.41 -14.03 -5.99
C THR A 140 9.25 -15.48 -6.44
N LYS A 141 9.68 -16.41 -5.59
CA LYS A 141 9.55 -17.86 -5.82
C LYS A 141 8.73 -18.59 -4.77
N SER A 142 8.60 -18.00 -3.59
CA SER A 142 7.76 -18.51 -2.51
C SER A 142 7.55 -17.43 -1.45
N MET A 143 6.68 -17.69 -0.48
CA MET A 143 6.53 -16.92 0.75
C MET A 143 7.86 -16.74 1.49
N SER A 144 8.72 -17.76 1.48
CA SER A 144 10.04 -17.71 2.13
C SER A 144 11.14 -17.08 1.28
N ARG A 145 10.91 -16.83 -0.01
CA ARG A 145 11.94 -16.39 -0.96
C ARG A 145 11.42 -15.39 -1.99
N SER A 146 11.63 -14.12 -1.70
CA SER A 146 11.48 -12.98 -2.59
C SER A 146 12.80 -12.21 -2.77
N ALA A 147 12.79 -11.17 -3.59
CA ALA A 147 13.95 -10.37 -3.99
C ALA A 147 15.10 -11.18 -4.64
N LEU A 148 14.77 -12.32 -5.27
CA LEU A 148 15.77 -13.19 -5.92
C LEU A 148 16.33 -12.57 -7.19
N GLY A 149 17.62 -12.78 -7.47
CA GLY A 149 18.27 -12.20 -8.65
C GLY A 149 18.68 -10.73 -8.47
N LEU A 150 18.48 -10.17 -7.27
CA LEU A 150 18.87 -8.82 -6.90
C LEU A 150 20.15 -8.79 -6.04
N GLU A 151 20.80 -9.94 -5.82
CA GLU A 151 22.03 -10.07 -5.03
C GLU A 151 23.18 -9.25 -5.63
N SER A 152 23.23 -9.16 -6.96
CA SER A 152 24.23 -8.39 -7.71
C SER A 152 24.20 -6.88 -7.42
N VAL A 153 23.11 -6.38 -6.85
CA VAL A 153 22.94 -4.99 -6.41
C VAL A 153 22.79 -4.85 -4.90
N GLY A 154 23.23 -5.89 -4.16
CA GLY A 154 23.27 -5.86 -2.70
C GLY A 154 21.91 -5.95 -2.03
N VAL A 155 20.91 -6.51 -2.70
CA VAL A 155 19.62 -6.89 -2.08
C VAL A 155 19.66 -8.38 -1.78
N GLN A 156 19.53 -8.72 -0.50
CA GLN A 156 19.46 -10.10 -0.04
C GLN A 156 18.04 -10.65 -0.24
N PRO A 157 17.91 -11.91 -0.70
CA PRO A 157 16.62 -12.58 -0.68
C PRO A 157 16.12 -12.72 0.75
N GLY A 158 14.80 -12.66 0.89
CA GLY A 158 14.14 -12.82 2.18
C GLY A 158 12.66 -13.12 2.01
N PRO A 159 11.93 -13.27 3.12
CA PRO A 159 10.53 -13.68 3.07
C PRO A 159 9.62 -12.54 2.59
N VAL A 160 8.49 -12.93 2.02
CA VAL A 160 7.28 -12.11 1.93
C VAL A 160 6.61 -12.14 3.30
N VAL A 161 6.22 -10.98 3.82
CA VAL A 161 5.44 -10.87 5.05
C VAL A 161 4.06 -10.34 4.70
N ILE A 162 3.02 -10.97 5.23
CA ILE A 162 1.64 -10.50 5.10
C ILE A 162 1.25 -9.77 6.38
N ARG A 163 0.59 -8.63 6.23
CA ARG A 163 -0.02 -7.84 7.30
C ARG A 163 -1.48 -7.63 6.99
N HIS A 164 -2.34 -7.73 8.00
CA HIS A 164 -3.77 -7.55 7.82
C HIS A 164 -4.24 -6.27 8.54
N SER A 165 -5.24 -5.57 7.98
CA SER A 165 -5.90 -4.45 8.67
C SER A 165 -6.46 -4.83 10.04
N GLY A 166 -6.88 -6.08 10.16
CA GLY A 166 -7.31 -6.72 11.40
C GLY A 166 -6.24 -6.73 12.50
N ASP A 167 -4.95 -6.56 12.19
CA ASP A 167 -3.89 -6.43 13.19
C ASP A 167 -3.83 -5.03 13.81
N ILE A 168 -4.45 -4.04 13.15
CA ILE A 168 -4.51 -2.67 13.62
C ILE A 168 -5.49 -2.56 14.79
N LYS A 169 -4.97 -2.12 15.93
CA LYS A 169 -5.75 -1.84 17.14
C LYS A 169 -6.49 -0.51 16.98
N ALA A 170 -7.53 -0.50 16.17
CA ALA A 170 -8.32 0.69 15.90
C ALA A 170 -9.46 0.88 16.92
N SER A 171 -9.82 2.14 17.19
CA SER A 171 -11.04 2.51 17.90
C SER A 171 -12.27 2.22 17.02
N PRO A 172 -13.43 1.84 17.59
CA PRO A 172 -14.67 1.66 16.85
C PRO A 172 -15.14 2.90 16.06
N GLU A 173 -14.66 4.08 16.41
CA GLU A 173 -15.00 5.35 15.76
C GLU A 173 -14.08 5.69 14.57
N THR A 174 -13.20 4.78 14.19
CA THR A 174 -12.20 5.00 13.13
C THR A 174 -12.78 4.67 11.75
N THR A 175 -12.37 5.40 10.71
CA THR A 175 -12.73 5.05 9.33
C THR A 175 -11.80 3.98 8.73
N PRO A 176 -12.26 3.21 7.73
CA PRO A 176 -11.39 2.30 7.00
C PRO A 176 -10.18 2.99 6.35
N ALA A 177 -10.29 4.28 5.94
CA ALA A 177 -9.18 5.03 5.36
C ALA A 177 -8.07 5.32 6.36
N THR A 178 -8.44 5.68 7.59
CA THR A 178 -7.47 5.86 8.69
C THR A 178 -6.79 4.54 9.04
N VAL A 179 -7.53 3.43 9.03
CA VAL A 179 -6.95 2.08 9.25
C VAL A 179 -6.01 1.68 8.12
N LEU A 180 -6.38 1.93 6.85
CA LEU A 180 -5.53 1.65 5.69
C LEU A 180 -4.23 2.47 5.75
N ALA A 181 -4.29 3.76 6.11
CA ALA A 181 -3.11 4.59 6.26
C ALA A 181 -2.23 4.17 7.44
N SER A 182 -2.84 3.74 8.55
CA SER A 182 -2.12 3.17 9.69
C SER A 182 -1.37 1.91 9.28
N LEU A 183 -2.07 0.95 8.64
CA LEU A 183 -1.49 -0.27 8.09
C LEU A 183 -0.34 0.02 7.11
N TYR A 184 -0.54 0.97 6.20
CA TYR A 184 0.47 1.38 5.23
C TYR A 184 1.73 1.90 5.91
N TRP A 185 1.60 2.89 6.78
CA TRP A 185 2.76 3.56 7.37
C TRP A 185 3.47 2.72 8.44
N GLU A 186 2.75 1.89 9.20
CA GLU A 186 3.36 0.87 10.05
C GLU A 186 4.15 -0.13 9.20
N GLY A 187 3.58 -0.59 8.08
CA GLY A 187 4.26 -1.46 7.12
C GLY A 187 5.51 -0.84 6.49
N VAL A 188 5.47 0.44 6.11
CA VAL A 188 6.63 1.19 5.60
C VAL A 188 7.72 1.28 6.66
N THR A 189 7.37 1.67 7.89
CA THR A 189 8.32 1.83 9.00
C THR A 189 9.01 0.51 9.31
N GLU A 190 8.23 -0.55 9.47
CA GLU A 190 8.77 -1.87 9.77
C GLU A 190 9.65 -2.41 8.65
N LEU A 191 9.22 -2.25 7.38
CA LEU A 191 10.01 -2.74 6.25
C LEU A 191 11.32 -1.97 6.09
N ILE A 192 11.36 -0.67 6.41
CA ILE A 192 12.61 0.11 6.44
C ILE A 192 13.53 -0.36 7.57
N GLU A 193 12.99 -0.56 8.78
CA GLU A 193 13.78 -0.83 9.98
C GLU A 193 14.25 -2.28 10.08
N LYS A 194 13.52 -3.23 9.49
CA LYS A 194 13.91 -4.65 9.47
C LYS A 194 14.98 -4.93 8.42
N PRO A 195 15.86 -5.93 8.66
CA PRO A 195 16.76 -6.43 7.63
C PRO A 195 15.98 -7.20 6.54
N GLU A 196 16.53 -7.19 5.32
CA GLU A 196 15.92 -7.87 4.15
C GLU A 196 15.71 -9.37 4.39
N THR A 197 16.60 -10.01 5.13
CA THR A 197 16.53 -11.44 5.48
C THR A 197 15.34 -11.81 6.37
N GLU A 198 14.75 -10.82 7.06
CA GLU A 198 13.54 -11.00 7.87
C GLU A 198 12.27 -10.55 7.15
N ALA A 199 12.41 -9.65 6.17
CA ALA A 199 11.32 -9.00 5.48
C ALA A 199 11.81 -8.42 4.14
N ALA A 200 11.70 -9.17 3.06
CA ALA A 200 12.09 -8.65 1.74
C ALA A 200 11.01 -7.74 1.15
N THR A 201 9.74 -8.09 1.33
CA THR A 201 8.58 -7.39 0.76
C THR A 201 7.38 -7.59 1.67
N PHE A 202 6.50 -6.59 1.76
CA PHE A 202 5.26 -6.70 2.53
C PHE A 202 4.05 -6.73 1.60
N LEU A 203 3.08 -7.61 1.89
CA LEU A 203 1.74 -7.57 1.32
C LEU A 203 0.78 -7.12 2.43
N LEU A 204 0.21 -5.93 2.27
CA LEU A 204 -0.70 -5.32 3.22
C LEU A 204 -2.14 -5.55 2.75
N VAL A 205 -2.89 -6.41 3.44
CA VAL A 205 -4.29 -6.70 3.14
C VAL A 205 -5.18 -5.64 3.79
N ALA A 206 -5.95 -4.93 2.97
CA ALA A 206 -6.77 -3.78 3.39
C ALA A 206 -8.13 -4.20 3.97
N PRO A 207 -8.81 -3.31 4.73
CA PRO A 207 -10.15 -3.56 5.28
C PRO A 207 -11.17 -3.99 4.22
N THR A 208 -11.78 -5.16 4.33
CA THR A 208 -12.55 -5.72 3.20
C THR A 208 -13.96 -5.17 3.07
N GLU A 209 -14.60 -4.72 4.16
CA GLU A 209 -15.98 -4.18 4.13
C GLU A 209 -16.11 -2.99 3.17
N LYS A 210 -15.18 -2.03 3.22
CA LYS A 210 -15.12 -0.89 2.30
C LYS A 210 -14.38 -1.23 1.02
N TYR A 211 -13.22 -1.87 1.14
CA TYR A 211 -12.30 -2.00 -0.01
C TYR A 211 -12.51 -3.24 -0.85
N GLY A 212 -13.50 -4.09 -0.54
CA GLY A 212 -14.05 -5.02 -1.52
C GLY A 212 -14.60 -4.30 -2.76
N ASP A 213 -14.98 -3.02 -2.62
CA ASP A 213 -15.23 -2.13 -3.75
C ASP A 213 -13.92 -1.60 -4.35
N PHE A 214 -13.70 -1.95 -5.62
CA PHE A 214 -12.50 -1.61 -6.38
C PHE A 214 -12.26 -0.10 -6.45
N LYS A 215 -13.29 0.70 -6.73
CA LYS A 215 -13.13 2.15 -6.91
C LYS A 215 -12.78 2.84 -5.60
N SER A 216 -13.41 2.43 -4.50
CA SER A 216 -13.13 2.96 -3.17
C SER A 216 -11.68 2.70 -2.75
N PHE A 217 -11.16 1.50 -3.02
CA PHE A 217 -9.76 1.15 -2.71
C PHE A 217 -8.76 2.01 -3.47
N PHE A 218 -8.92 2.12 -4.79
CA PHE A 218 -8.02 2.91 -5.63
C PHE A 218 -8.14 4.41 -5.35
N THR A 219 -9.35 4.91 -5.11
CA THR A 219 -9.56 6.31 -4.76
C THR A 219 -8.77 6.70 -3.51
N ASP A 220 -8.90 5.94 -2.42
CA ASP A 220 -8.17 6.25 -1.19
C ASP A 220 -6.65 6.04 -1.37
N CYS A 221 -6.25 5.04 -2.14
CA CYS A 221 -4.84 4.85 -2.50
C CYS A 221 -4.26 6.04 -3.29
N ASP A 222 -4.91 6.51 -4.36
CA ASP A 222 -4.45 7.61 -5.23
C ASP A 222 -4.56 8.99 -4.57
N THR A 223 -5.69 9.26 -3.90
CA THR A 223 -5.99 10.61 -3.41
C THR A 223 -5.33 10.90 -2.08
N PHE A 224 -5.02 9.85 -1.31
CA PHE A 224 -4.54 9.98 0.05
C PHE A 224 -3.21 9.23 0.29
N ILE A 225 -3.18 7.89 0.21
CA ILE A 225 -1.95 7.12 0.52
C ILE A 225 -0.79 7.57 -0.37
N GLU A 226 -0.99 7.65 -1.68
CA GLU A 226 -0.01 8.08 -2.66
C GLU A 226 0.56 9.46 -2.31
N LYS A 227 -0.34 10.39 -1.96
CA LYS A 227 0.03 11.77 -1.64
C LYS A 227 0.77 11.92 -0.31
N THR A 228 0.63 10.98 0.63
CA THR A 228 1.43 11.03 1.86
C THR A 228 2.91 10.65 1.64
N ASN A 229 3.28 10.07 0.50
CA ASN A 229 4.64 9.55 0.27
C ASN A 229 5.74 10.62 0.23
N PHE A 230 5.41 11.92 0.23
CA PHE A 230 6.42 12.96 0.44
C PHE A 230 7.11 12.83 1.82
N LEU A 231 6.49 12.14 2.79
CA LEU A 231 7.09 11.84 4.11
C LEU A 231 8.24 10.82 4.01
N ALA A 232 8.32 10.07 2.92
CA ALA A 232 9.35 9.05 2.70
C ALA A 232 9.72 9.00 1.21
N PRO A 233 10.25 10.10 0.64
CA PRO A 233 10.41 10.24 -0.80
C PRO A 233 11.44 9.25 -1.32
N GLY A 234 11.01 8.36 -2.23
CA GLY A 234 11.85 7.29 -2.77
C GLY A 234 12.16 6.16 -1.78
N ALA A 235 11.63 6.23 -0.55
CA ALA A 235 11.92 5.28 0.50
C ALA A 235 11.16 3.96 0.33
N MET A 236 10.09 3.91 -0.47
CA MET A 236 9.32 2.70 -0.70
C MET A 236 8.68 2.65 -2.08
N GLY A 237 8.76 1.49 -2.71
CA GLY A 237 7.92 1.09 -3.82
C GLY A 237 6.60 0.58 -3.32
N ARG A 238 5.57 0.86 -4.08
CA ARG A 238 4.22 0.41 -3.79
C ARG A 238 3.55 -0.01 -5.07
N VAL A 239 2.75 -1.06 -4.98
CA VAL A 239 1.97 -1.61 -6.08
C VAL A 239 0.63 -2.02 -5.52
N TRP A 240 -0.44 -1.65 -6.20
CA TRP A 240 -1.80 -1.93 -5.74
C TRP A 240 -2.38 -3.11 -6.49
N PHE A 241 -2.99 -4.01 -5.73
CA PHE A 241 -3.61 -5.22 -6.23
C PHE A 241 -5.04 -5.27 -5.72
N HIS A 242 -5.92 -5.79 -6.55
CA HIS A 242 -7.32 -5.94 -6.19
C HIS A 242 -7.94 -7.12 -6.96
N PRO A 243 -8.86 -7.88 -6.34
CA PRO A 243 -9.49 -9.03 -7.00
C PRO A 243 -10.24 -8.68 -8.29
N ASN A 244 -10.71 -7.43 -8.36
CA ASN A 244 -11.42 -6.86 -9.50
C ASN A 244 -10.59 -5.78 -10.21
N TYR A 245 -9.25 -5.90 -10.25
CA TYR A 245 -8.42 -4.88 -10.89
C TYR A 245 -8.81 -4.69 -12.36
N ARG A 246 -9.01 -3.42 -12.75
CA ARG A 246 -9.35 -3.01 -14.11
C ARG A 246 -8.67 -1.70 -14.45
N LEU A 247 -7.62 -1.75 -15.28
CA LEU A 247 -6.85 -0.56 -15.65
C LEU A 247 -7.70 0.52 -16.33
N SER A 248 -8.71 0.12 -17.10
CA SER A 248 -9.60 1.03 -17.82
C SER A 248 -10.49 1.90 -16.90
N GLU A 249 -10.72 1.46 -15.66
CA GLU A 249 -11.57 2.17 -14.69
C GLU A 249 -10.79 3.15 -13.78
N VAL A 250 -9.50 2.88 -13.55
CA VAL A 250 -8.62 3.72 -12.69
C VAL A 250 -7.63 4.57 -13.49
N GLY A 251 -7.43 4.22 -14.77
CA GLY A 251 -6.44 4.85 -15.63
C GLY A 251 -5.01 4.55 -15.20
N TYR A 252 -4.06 5.22 -15.87
CA TYR A 252 -2.67 5.19 -15.44
C TYR A 252 -2.35 6.46 -14.66
N GLN A 253 -2.10 6.29 -13.36
CA GLN A 253 -1.40 7.29 -12.55
C GLN A 253 -0.02 6.72 -12.23
N SER A 254 1.03 7.54 -12.25
CA SER A 254 2.32 7.11 -11.72
C SER A 254 2.14 6.69 -10.26
N GLY A 255 2.74 5.58 -9.83
CA GLY A 255 2.65 5.13 -8.44
C GLY A 255 1.70 3.95 -8.25
N GLY A 256 2.21 2.73 -8.47
CA GLY A 256 1.54 1.48 -8.08
C GLY A 256 0.57 0.84 -9.06
N HIS A 257 0.15 1.56 -10.12
CA HIS A 257 -0.69 1.03 -11.20
C HIS A 257 0.06 0.12 -12.18
N ALA A 258 -0.67 -0.67 -12.99
CA ALA A 258 -0.10 -1.37 -14.13
C ALA A 258 0.23 -0.40 -15.30
N PRO A 259 1.20 -0.70 -16.16
CA PRO A 259 1.46 0.08 -17.37
C PRO A 259 0.21 0.24 -18.26
N PRO A 260 0.06 1.37 -18.99
CA PRO A 260 -1.04 1.57 -19.92
C PRO A 260 -1.06 0.49 -21.01
N LEU A 261 -2.25 0.08 -21.45
CA LEU A 261 -2.41 -1.00 -22.44
C LEU A 261 -1.66 -0.72 -23.75
N SER A 262 -1.60 0.54 -24.21
CA SER A 262 -0.84 0.94 -25.39
C SER A 262 0.66 0.63 -25.29
N GLU A 263 1.20 0.69 -24.07
CA GLU A 263 2.58 0.32 -23.81
C GLU A 263 2.74 -1.20 -23.82
N VAL A 264 1.83 -1.95 -23.20
CA VAL A 264 1.82 -3.42 -23.24
C VAL A 264 1.73 -3.92 -24.67
N ASP A 265 0.90 -3.31 -25.51
CA ASP A 265 0.76 -3.62 -26.93
C ASP A 265 2.11 -3.48 -27.67
N SER A 266 2.84 -2.41 -27.39
CA SER A 266 4.17 -2.15 -27.97
C SER A 266 5.23 -3.12 -27.45
N LEU A 267 5.12 -3.54 -26.20
CA LEU A 267 6.01 -4.54 -25.61
C LEU A 267 5.72 -5.95 -26.17
N MET A 268 4.46 -6.24 -26.49
CA MET A 268 4.04 -7.52 -27.08
C MET A 268 4.64 -7.71 -28.48
N ASP A 269 4.73 -6.65 -29.29
CA ASP A 269 5.41 -6.72 -30.60
C ASP A 269 6.87 -7.17 -30.45
N LEU A 270 7.62 -6.54 -29.54
CA LEU A 270 9.00 -6.92 -29.25
C LEU A 270 9.13 -8.35 -28.70
N TYR A 271 8.16 -8.79 -27.91
CA TYR A 271 8.13 -10.16 -27.40
C TYR A 271 7.97 -11.17 -28.54
N ILE A 272 7.04 -10.93 -29.47
CA ILE A 272 6.79 -11.82 -30.62
C ILE A 272 8.00 -11.89 -31.54
N GLU A 273 8.64 -10.75 -31.82
CA GLU A 273 9.87 -10.70 -32.62
C GLU A 273 10.99 -11.55 -32.03
N SER A 274 11.08 -11.60 -30.69
CA SER A 274 12.11 -12.35 -29.97
C SER A 274 11.73 -13.80 -29.62
N HIS A 275 10.48 -14.22 -29.87
CA HIS A 275 9.98 -15.57 -29.57
C HIS A 275 9.29 -16.18 -30.80
N PRO A 276 10.06 -16.70 -31.78
CA PRO A 276 9.51 -17.31 -32.99
C PRO A 276 8.50 -18.42 -32.66
N GLY A 277 7.24 -18.23 -33.05
CA GLY A 277 6.14 -19.15 -32.76
C GLY A 277 5.12 -18.65 -31.74
N ALA A 278 5.43 -17.60 -30.99
CA ALA A 278 4.44 -16.90 -30.17
C ALA A 278 3.39 -16.23 -31.08
N LYS A 279 2.10 -16.40 -30.76
CA LYS A 279 1.01 -15.72 -31.45
C LYS A 279 0.62 -14.47 -30.68
N ARG A 280 0.33 -13.38 -31.39
CA ARG A 280 -0.24 -12.18 -30.76
C ARG A 280 -1.64 -12.51 -30.24
N PRO A 281 -1.91 -12.35 -28.93
CA PRO A 281 -3.26 -12.48 -28.42
C PRO A 281 -4.19 -11.39 -29.00
N GLY A 282 -5.49 -11.62 -28.92
CA GLY A 282 -6.48 -10.56 -29.17
C GLY A 282 -6.28 -9.40 -28.19
N ARG A 283 -6.75 -8.20 -28.56
CA ARG A 283 -6.63 -7.02 -27.69
C ARG A 283 -7.39 -7.20 -26.37
N GLU A 284 -8.61 -7.72 -26.44
CA GLU A 284 -9.44 -7.99 -25.26
C GLU A 284 -8.79 -9.01 -24.33
N ASP A 285 -8.20 -10.09 -24.89
CA ASP A 285 -7.43 -11.06 -24.12
C ASP A 285 -6.18 -10.46 -23.49
N THR A 286 -5.49 -9.58 -24.22
CA THR A 286 -4.31 -8.87 -23.70
C THR A 286 -4.68 -7.97 -22.53
N GLU A 287 -5.74 -7.16 -22.67
CA GLU A 287 -6.23 -6.28 -21.60
C GLU A 287 -6.62 -7.07 -20.36
N ARG A 288 -7.45 -8.10 -20.54
CA ARG A 288 -7.93 -8.96 -19.47
C ARG A 288 -6.78 -9.68 -18.76
N ALA A 289 -5.86 -10.30 -19.49
CA ALA A 289 -4.70 -10.97 -18.90
C ALA A 289 -3.74 -10.00 -18.23
N HIS A 290 -3.57 -8.79 -18.77
CA HIS A 290 -2.77 -7.74 -18.15
C HIS A 290 -3.35 -7.30 -16.82
N ASP A 291 -4.66 -7.11 -16.74
CA ASP A 291 -5.37 -6.81 -15.50
C ASP A 291 -5.22 -7.94 -14.46
N ILE A 292 -5.32 -9.21 -14.88
CA ILE A 292 -5.12 -10.39 -14.01
C ILE A 292 -3.73 -10.40 -13.35
N THR A 293 -2.71 -9.78 -13.95
CA THR A 293 -1.39 -9.64 -13.29
C THR A 293 -1.43 -8.81 -12.00
N ARG A 294 -2.49 -8.02 -11.80
CA ARG A 294 -2.76 -7.20 -10.61
C ARG A 294 -3.86 -7.79 -9.72
N TRP A 295 -4.30 -9.01 -10.00
CA TRP A 295 -5.29 -9.67 -9.15
C TRP A 295 -4.63 -10.32 -7.95
N THR A 296 -5.30 -10.18 -6.81
CA THR A 296 -5.02 -10.82 -5.53
C THR A 296 -6.35 -11.32 -4.94
N PRO A 297 -6.34 -12.29 -4.01
CA PRO A 297 -7.57 -12.75 -3.36
C PRO A 297 -8.30 -11.63 -2.61
N TRP A 298 -7.54 -10.67 -2.09
CA TRP A 298 -8.03 -9.54 -1.30
C TRP A 298 -7.38 -8.23 -1.74
N PRO A 299 -8.03 -7.06 -1.55
CA PRO A 299 -7.41 -5.75 -1.80
C PRO A 299 -6.08 -5.64 -1.05
N THR A 300 -4.98 -5.43 -1.77
CA THR A 300 -3.63 -5.55 -1.21
C THR A 300 -2.70 -4.44 -1.71
N ILE A 301 -1.90 -3.88 -0.82
CA ILE A 301 -0.76 -3.01 -1.16
C ILE A 301 0.52 -3.82 -1.00
N ASN A 302 1.28 -3.98 -2.07
CA ASN A 302 2.62 -4.55 -2.01
C ASN A 302 3.65 -3.46 -1.78
N LEU A 303 4.42 -3.55 -0.70
CA LEU A 303 5.52 -2.64 -0.40
C LEU A 303 6.88 -3.27 -0.76
N LEU A 304 7.66 -2.53 -1.54
CA LEU A 304 8.99 -2.89 -2.05
C LEU A 304 10.04 -1.92 -1.51
N ARG A 305 11.22 -2.43 -1.16
CA ARG A 305 12.34 -1.60 -0.68
C ARG A 305 12.90 -0.68 -1.78
N PRO A 306 13.56 0.44 -1.44
CA PRO A 306 14.18 1.33 -2.42
C PRO A 306 15.16 0.61 -3.34
N LYS A 307 16.03 -0.24 -2.79
CA LYS A 307 17.02 -0.97 -3.58
C LYS A 307 16.38 -1.91 -4.60
N GLN A 308 15.24 -2.51 -4.23
CA GLN A 308 14.45 -3.33 -5.14
C GLN A 308 13.83 -2.47 -6.25
N LEU A 309 13.34 -1.27 -5.92
CA LEU A 309 12.84 -0.30 -6.89
C LEU A 309 13.92 0.21 -7.83
N GLU A 310 15.10 0.56 -7.34
CA GLU A 310 16.20 1.05 -8.17
C GLU A 310 16.59 -0.01 -9.21
N LYS A 311 16.65 -1.28 -8.80
CA LYS A 311 16.89 -2.37 -9.74
C LYS A 311 15.70 -2.67 -10.63
N ALA A 312 14.48 -2.55 -10.12
CA ALA A 312 13.28 -2.63 -10.94
C ALA A 312 13.30 -1.55 -12.03
N LYS A 313 13.74 -0.31 -11.71
CA LYS A 313 13.92 0.79 -12.67
C LYS A 313 15.02 0.50 -13.69
N GLU A 314 16.13 -0.11 -13.30
CA GLU A 314 17.14 -0.59 -14.26
C GLU A 314 16.58 -1.69 -15.19
N ASN A 315 15.71 -2.56 -14.65
CA ASN A 315 14.94 -3.55 -15.39
C ASN A 315 13.71 -2.96 -16.10
N ASP A 316 13.40 -1.69 -15.87
CA ASP A 316 12.32 -0.95 -16.52
C ASP A 316 12.78 -0.36 -17.87
N LYS A 317 14.03 -0.66 -18.28
CA LYS A 317 14.44 -0.52 -19.68
C LYS A 317 13.48 -1.32 -20.56
N LYS A 318 13.04 -0.71 -21.67
CA LYS A 318 12.05 -1.26 -22.60
C LYS A 318 12.28 -2.74 -22.94
N GLU A 319 13.54 -3.12 -23.19
CA GLU A 319 13.95 -4.50 -23.50
C GLU A 319 13.66 -5.51 -22.38
N ASN A 320 13.78 -5.10 -21.11
CA ASN A 320 13.54 -5.97 -19.97
C ASN A 320 12.05 -6.00 -19.60
N ARG A 321 11.34 -4.86 -19.74
CA ARG A 321 9.87 -4.82 -19.64
C ARG A 321 9.20 -5.73 -20.67
N ALA A 322 9.74 -5.79 -21.89
CA ALA A 322 9.26 -6.66 -22.96
C ALA A 322 9.42 -8.16 -22.62
N LYS A 323 10.29 -8.52 -21.68
CA LYS A 323 10.45 -9.91 -21.19
C LYS A 323 9.51 -10.26 -20.04
N VAL A 324 8.90 -9.27 -19.39
CA VAL A 324 8.09 -9.47 -18.18
C VAL A 324 6.60 -9.32 -18.49
N TYR A 325 6.16 -8.14 -18.94
CA TYR A 325 4.72 -7.87 -19.12
C TYR A 325 4.09 -8.75 -20.20
N PRO A 326 4.63 -8.85 -21.43
CA PRO A 326 4.10 -9.75 -22.46
C PRO A 326 4.13 -11.21 -22.05
N ARG A 327 5.23 -11.65 -21.42
CA ARG A 327 5.38 -13.02 -20.90
C ARG A 327 4.27 -13.34 -19.89
N ASN A 328 3.98 -12.43 -18.98
CA ASN A 328 2.93 -12.63 -17.98
C ASN A 328 1.55 -12.72 -18.63
N VAL A 329 1.26 -11.87 -19.63
CA VAL A 329 0.03 -11.98 -20.43
C VAL A 329 -0.08 -13.35 -21.08
N VAL A 330 0.95 -13.81 -21.80
CA VAL A 330 0.94 -15.11 -22.48
C VAL A 330 0.74 -16.26 -21.49
N ARG A 331 1.45 -16.24 -20.35
CA ARG A 331 1.31 -17.30 -19.33
C ARG A 331 -0.07 -17.37 -18.70
N ILE A 332 -0.71 -16.22 -18.47
CA ILE A 332 -2.08 -16.19 -17.95
C ILE A 332 -3.02 -16.84 -18.95
N LEU A 333 -2.92 -16.47 -20.23
CA LEU A 333 -3.75 -17.05 -21.29
C LEU A 333 -3.51 -18.56 -21.46
N GLU A 334 -2.26 -19.02 -21.39
CA GLU A 334 -1.92 -20.45 -21.42
C GLU A 334 -2.49 -21.21 -20.22
N ALA A 335 -2.44 -20.62 -19.02
CA ALA A 335 -3.02 -21.22 -17.82
C ALA A 335 -4.55 -21.29 -17.90
N GLU A 336 -5.20 -20.31 -18.52
CA GLU A 336 -6.64 -20.34 -18.78
C GLU A 336 -7.04 -21.44 -19.77
N GLU A 337 -6.31 -21.59 -20.86
CA GLU A 337 -6.57 -22.62 -21.86
C GLU A 337 -6.47 -24.03 -21.25
N LYS A 338 -5.57 -24.21 -20.29
CA LYS A 338 -5.40 -25.46 -19.53
C LYS A 338 -6.39 -25.64 -18.37
N GLY A 339 -7.18 -24.62 -18.05
CA GLY A 339 -8.09 -24.62 -16.89
C GLY A 339 -7.38 -24.46 -15.54
N GLU A 340 -6.09 -24.13 -15.52
CA GLU A 340 -5.27 -23.98 -14.32
C GLU A 340 -5.55 -22.66 -13.59
N LEU A 341 -5.98 -21.61 -14.30
CA LEU A 341 -6.12 -20.28 -13.71
C LEU A 341 -7.19 -20.21 -12.60
N GLU A 342 -8.31 -20.92 -12.76
CA GLU A 342 -9.39 -20.95 -11.77
C GLU A 342 -8.97 -21.66 -10.48
N GLU A 343 -8.08 -22.66 -10.59
CA GLU A 343 -7.50 -23.35 -9.43
C GLU A 343 -6.46 -22.46 -8.72
N LEU A 344 -5.71 -21.67 -9.49
CA LEU A 344 -4.60 -20.85 -9.02
C LEU A 344 -5.05 -19.50 -8.46
N ILE A 345 -6.16 -18.92 -8.91
CA ILE A 345 -6.67 -17.61 -8.44
C ILE A 345 -8.02 -17.83 -7.76
N LYS A 346 -7.97 -18.22 -6.48
CA LYS A 346 -9.17 -18.26 -5.64
C LYS A 346 -9.58 -16.84 -5.29
N CYS A 347 -10.62 -16.35 -5.94
CA CYS A 347 -11.23 -15.06 -5.61
C CYS A 347 -12.50 -15.29 -4.77
N PRO A 348 -12.54 -14.85 -3.50
CA PRO A 348 -13.70 -14.99 -2.63
C PRO A 348 -14.92 -14.18 -3.12
N PHE A 349 -14.70 -13.17 -3.95
CA PHE A 349 -15.76 -12.37 -4.58
C PHE A 349 -16.37 -13.01 -5.83
N GLY A 350 -15.91 -14.22 -6.18
CA GLY A 350 -16.29 -14.95 -7.37
C GLY A 350 -15.57 -14.45 -8.62
N PHE A 351 -15.09 -15.37 -9.45
CA PHE A 351 -14.56 -15.03 -10.76
C PHE A 351 -15.73 -14.57 -11.65
N LYS A 352 -15.95 -13.26 -11.79
CA LYS A 352 -16.83 -12.72 -12.85
C LYS A 352 -16.13 -12.75 -14.21
N GLY A 353 -15.39 -13.83 -14.49
CA GLY A 353 -14.91 -14.16 -15.82
C GLY A 353 -16.11 -14.60 -16.64
N ASN A 354 -16.84 -13.63 -17.19
CA ASN A 354 -18.02 -13.86 -17.98
C ASN A 354 -17.61 -14.51 -19.30
N LYS A 355 -17.41 -15.84 -19.32
CA LYS A 355 -17.11 -16.62 -20.52
C LYS A 355 -18.27 -16.63 -21.55
N ASN A 356 -19.40 -15.98 -21.24
CA ASN A 356 -20.62 -15.98 -22.07
C ASN A 356 -21.09 -14.58 -22.52
N ALA A 357 -20.27 -13.53 -22.42
CA ALA A 357 -20.54 -12.28 -23.12
C ALA A 357 -19.88 -12.33 -24.52
N HIS A 358 -20.48 -13.10 -25.43
CA HIS A 358 -20.17 -13.04 -26.87
C HIS A 358 -21.07 -12.04 -27.58
#